data_AF-A0AAV0WRB4-F1
#
_entry.id   AF-A0AAV0WRB4-F1
#
_cell.length_a   1.000
_cell.length_b   1.000
_cell.length_c   1.000
_cell.angle_alpha   90.00
_cell.angle_beta   90.00
_cell.angle_gamma   90.00
#
_symmetry.space_group_name_H-M   'P 1'
#
loop_
_entity.id
_entity.type
_entity.pdbx_description
1 polymer ?
#
loop_
_entity_poly.entity_id
_entity_poly.type
_entity_poly.pdbx_seq_one_letter_code
_entity_poly.pdbx_strand_id
1 'polypeptide(L)'
;MDQEGSNISPMKKNPRGKFVGSGQKLMIVNFYKNKMALQATGDLPKLTAKEMIKNISEESGIGQRTVSVTLSEYRNKKSVTSPNKTKIRPKVTDKVDEFDQNAIRQKVHQFWHNHQIPTLNKISTAVNEDDSLPRFQKCHCTEF
;
A
#
# COMPACT_ATOMS: atom_id res chain seq x y z
N MET A 1 51.79 6.87 10.27
CA MET A 1 51.23 6.71 8.91
C MET A 1 49.75 6.51 9.12
N ASP A 2 49.06 7.60 9.44
CA ASP A 2 47.68 7.57 9.91
C ASP A 2 46.73 7.53 8.72
N GLN A 3 45.77 6.61 8.81
CA GLN A 3 44.83 6.27 7.76
C GLN A 3 43.96 7.48 7.39
N GLU A 4 43.92 7.80 6.10
CA GLU A 4 42.95 8.74 5.54
C GLU A 4 41.54 8.22 5.81
N GLY A 5 40.86 8.81 6.79
CA GLY A 5 39.43 8.62 7.01
C GLY A 5 38.68 9.11 5.78
N SER A 6 38.21 8.18 4.96
CA SER A 6 37.38 8.47 3.80
C SER A 6 36.19 9.34 4.23
N ASN A 7 36.12 10.58 3.74
CA ASN A 7 35.03 11.54 3.92
C ASN A 7 33.74 11.05 3.23
N ILE A 8 33.20 9.92 3.66
CA ILE A 8 31.95 9.39 3.12
C ILE A 8 30.82 9.99 3.96
N SER A 9 29.97 10.77 3.31
CA SER A 9 28.76 11.30 3.94
C SER A 9 27.92 10.15 4.49
N PRO A 10 27.36 10.27 5.70
CA PRO A 10 26.59 9.19 6.30
C PRO A 10 25.42 8.79 5.42
N MET A 11 25.22 7.47 5.28
CA MET A 11 24.15 6.91 4.46
C MET A 11 22.79 7.41 4.93
N LYS A 12 22.01 8.03 4.03
CA LYS A 12 20.65 8.47 4.33
C LYS A 12 19.73 7.26 4.48
N LYS A 13 19.31 6.98 5.71
CA LYS A 13 18.37 5.89 6.01
C LYS A 13 16.95 6.22 5.57
N ASN A 14 16.22 5.22 5.10
CA ASN A 14 14.78 5.37 4.81
C ASN A 14 13.99 5.50 6.12
N PRO A 15 13.27 6.62 6.36
CA PRO A 15 12.56 6.82 7.62
C PRO A 15 11.36 5.87 7.74
N ARG A 16 10.94 5.59 8.98
CA ARG A 16 9.83 4.68 9.27
C ARG A 16 8.55 5.14 8.57
N GLY A 17 7.82 4.19 7.98
CA GLY A 17 6.55 4.44 7.27
C GLY A 17 6.69 4.93 5.83
N LYS A 18 7.89 5.29 5.35
CA LYS A 18 8.09 5.58 3.93
C LYS A 18 8.17 4.29 3.12
N PHE A 19 7.44 4.24 2.01
CA PHE A 19 7.43 3.10 1.10
C PHE A 19 8.77 2.96 0.37
N VAL A 20 9.14 1.73 0.03
CA VAL A 20 10.31 1.44 -0.80
C VAL A 20 9.84 1.23 -2.24
N GLY A 21 10.22 2.16 -3.12
CA GLY A 21 9.80 2.16 -4.53
C GLY A 21 10.48 1.08 -5.37
N SER A 22 10.03 0.90 -6.63
CA SER A 22 10.60 -0.09 -7.55
C SER A 22 12.09 0.11 -7.79
N GLY A 23 12.56 1.35 -7.97
CA GLY A 23 13.98 1.64 -8.18
C GLY A 23 14.86 1.21 -7.00
N GLN A 24 14.43 1.51 -5.78
CA GLN A 24 15.13 1.08 -4.56
C GLN A 24 15.11 -0.45 -4.41
N LYS A 25 13.98 -1.09 -4.70
CA LYS A 25 13.90 -2.55 -4.69
C LYS A 25 14.80 -3.20 -5.77
N LEU A 26 14.95 -2.57 -6.94
CA LEU A 26 15.86 -3.05 -7.98
C LEU A 26 17.32 -2.90 -7.55
N MET A 27 17.68 -1.80 -6.87
CA MET A 27 19.00 -1.67 -6.24
C MET A 27 19.29 -2.81 -5.27
N ILE A 28 18.33 -3.18 -4.40
CA ILE A 28 18.47 -4.34 -3.50
C ILE A 28 18.81 -5.62 -4.28
N VAL A 29 18.08 -5.89 -5.36
CA VAL A 29 18.33 -7.07 -6.21
C VAL A 29 19.70 -7.01 -6.87
N ASN A 30 20.11 -5.84 -7.36
CA ASN A 30 21.42 -5.67 -8.00
C ASN A 30 22.56 -5.86 -6.98
N PHE A 31 22.45 -5.32 -5.77
CA PHE A 31 23.42 -5.58 -4.70
C PHE A 31 23.51 -7.07 -4.36
N TYR A 32 22.37 -7.75 -4.29
CA TYR A 32 22.34 -9.20 -4.05
C TYR A 32 23.03 -9.98 -5.17
N LYS A 33 22.75 -9.68 -6.45
CA LYS A 33 23.42 -10.30 -7.59
C LYS A 33 24.93 -10.07 -7.55
N ASN A 34 25.37 -8.84 -7.26
CA ASN A 34 26.78 -8.51 -7.18
C ASN A 34 27.49 -9.32 -6.07
N LYS A 35 26.89 -9.38 -4.87
CA LYS A 35 27.45 -10.17 -3.76
C LYS A 35 27.50 -11.67 -4.04
N MET A 36 26.49 -12.20 -4.74
CA MET A 36 26.50 -13.59 -5.16
C MET A 36 27.57 -13.87 -6.21
N ALA A 37 27.80 -12.93 -7.15
CA ALA A 37 28.88 -13.04 -8.12
C ALA A 37 30.26 -13.02 -7.43
N LEU A 38 30.49 -12.11 -6.50
CA LEU A 38 31.74 -12.02 -5.72
C LEU A 38 32.02 -13.27 -4.86
N GLN A 39 30.97 -13.91 -4.32
CA GLN A 39 31.13 -15.20 -3.63
C GLN A 39 31.50 -16.34 -4.58
N ALA A 40 31.04 -16.28 -5.84
CA ALA A 40 31.35 -17.29 -6.85
C ALA A 40 32.77 -17.15 -7.40
N THR A 41 33.31 -15.93 -7.47
CA THR A 41 34.70 -15.67 -7.92
C THR A 41 35.74 -16.01 -6.86
N GLY A 42 35.35 -16.19 -5.59
CA GLY A 42 36.23 -16.56 -4.49
C GLY A 42 36.87 -15.37 -3.76
N ASP A 43 36.53 -14.14 -4.14
CA ASP A 43 37.08 -12.92 -3.55
C ASP A 43 36.50 -12.60 -2.16
N LEU A 44 35.34 -13.18 -1.82
CA LEU A 44 34.66 -12.99 -0.54
C LEU A 44 34.35 -14.34 0.14
N PRO A 45 34.37 -14.38 1.49
CA PRO A 45 33.90 -15.54 2.24
C PRO A 45 32.45 -15.87 1.88
N LYS A 46 32.06 -17.15 1.94
CA LYS A 46 30.66 -17.59 1.83
C LYS A 46 29.84 -16.99 2.97
N LEU A 47 29.25 -15.82 2.74
CA LEU A 47 28.39 -15.15 3.70
C LEU A 47 27.06 -15.90 3.80
N THR A 48 26.58 -16.05 5.03
CA THR A 48 25.24 -16.57 5.28
C THR A 48 24.18 -15.59 4.75
N ALA A 49 22.97 -16.09 4.48
CA ALA A 49 21.86 -15.24 4.00
C ALA A 49 21.56 -14.05 4.93
N LYS A 50 21.75 -14.24 6.25
CA LYS A 50 21.54 -13.18 7.25
C LYS A 50 22.58 -12.05 7.11
N GLU A 51 23.84 -12.41 6.91
CA GLU A 51 24.93 -11.43 6.73
C GLU A 51 24.77 -10.67 5.41
N MET A 52 24.36 -11.35 4.34
CA MET A 52 24.03 -10.68 3.08
C MET A 52 22.91 -9.63 3.26
N ILE A 53 21.83 -9.98 3.96
CA ILE A 53 20.73 -9.05 4.25
C ILE A 53 21.23 -7.86 5.07
N LYS A 54 22.08 -8.10 6.08
CA LYS A 54 22.66 -7.05 6.92
C LYS A 54 23.52 -6.09 6.09
N ASN A 55 24.45 -6.63 5.30
CA ASN A 55 25.35 -5.81 4.50
C ASN A 55 24.58 -5.02 3.43
N ILE A 56 23.58 -5.62 2.77
CA ILE A 56 22.72 -4.90 1.80
C ILE A 56 21.90 -3.81 2.52
N SER A 57 21.43 -4.08 3.74
CA SER A 57 20.68 -3.08 4.53
C SER A 57 21.55 -1.88 4.88
N GLU A 58 22.80 -2.13 5.25
CA GLU A 58 23.78 -1.10 5.57
C GLU A 58 24.15 -0.29 4.33
N GLU A 59 24.40 -0.94 3.18
CA GLU A 59 24.75 -0.32 1.89
C GLU A 59 23.59 0.42 1.21
N SER A 60 22.35 -0.06 1.33
CA SER A 60 21.18 0.56 0.69
C SER A 60 20.47 1.58 1.59
N GLY A 61 20.77 1.60 2.89
CA GLY A 61 20.03 2.39 3.88
C GLY A 61 18.57 1.96 4.07
N ILE A 62 18.20 0.77 3.59
CA ILE A 62 16.85 0.19 3.69
C ILE A 62 16.83 -0.85 4.82
N GLY A 63 15.75 -0.90 5.60
CA GLY A 63 15.63 -1.83 6.71
C GLY A 63 15.72 -3.31 6.29
N GLN A 64 16.41 -4.12 7.11
CA GLN A 64 16.65 -5.55 6.87
C GLN A 64 15.38 -6.34 6.53
N ARG A 65 14.24 -6.04 7.20
CA ARG A 65 12.95 -6.69 6.91
C ARG A 65 12.51 -6.46 5.46
N THR A 66 12.61 -5.23 4.97
CA THR A 66 12.22 -4.89 3.60
C THR A 66 13.15 -5.51 2.58
N VAL A 67 14.47 -5.57 2.88
CA VAL A 67 15.45 -6.27 2.04
C VAL A 67 15.09 -7.76 1.95
N SER A 68 14.85 -8.42 3.09
CA SER A 68 14.48 -9.84 3.15
C SER A 68 13.21 -10.13 2.34
N VAL A 69 12.14 -9.33 2.54
CA VAL A 69 10.90 -9.47 1.78
C VAL A 69 11.14 -9.28 0.29
N THR A 70 11.89 -8.23 -0.10
CA THR A 70 12.19 -7.95 -1.51
C THR A 70 12.97 -9.09 -2.17
N LEU A 71 13.95 -9.68 -1.48
CA LEU A 71 14.69 -10.84 -1.99
C LEU A 71 13.80 -12.08 -2.09
N SER A 72 12.88 -12.29 -1.14
CA SER A 72 11.91 -13.39 -1.22
C SER A 72 10.92 -13.22 -2.39
N GLU A 73 10.41 -12.00 -2.60
CA GLU A 73 9.57 -11.63 -3.75
C GLU A 73 10.33 -11.93 -5.06
N TYR A 74 11.59 -11.50 -5.14
CA TYR A 74 12.45 -11.72 -6.30
C TYR A 74 12.72 -13.21 -6.55
N ARG A 75 13.02 -14.00 -5.52
CA ARG A 75 13.27 -15.44 -5.65
C ARG A 75 12.04 -16.18 -6.20
N ASN A 76 10.84 -15.79 -5.75
CA ASN A 76 9.59 -16.44 -6.14
C ASN A 76 9.10 -16.00 -7.53
N LYS A 77 9.17 -14.69 -7.83
CA LYS A 77 8.56 -14.10 -9.04
C LYS A 77 9.57 -13.70 -10.13
N LYS A 78 10.88 -13.80 -9.85
CA LYS A 78 12.01 -13.33 -10.68
C LYS A 78 11.97 -11.85 -11.08
N SER A 79 11.02 -11.09 -10.53
CA SER A 79 10.77 -9.69 -10.82
C SER A 79 10.40 -8.96 -9.54
N VAL A 80 10.55 -7.64 -9.55
CA VAL A 80 10.20 -6.81 -8.42
C VAL A 80 9.17 -5.76 -8.81
N THR A 81 8.02 -5.81 -8.16
CA THR A 81 6.92 -4.88 -8.40
C THR A 81 6.98 -3.73 -7.38
N SER A 82 6.67 -2.52 -7.85
CA SER A 82 6.46 -1.37 -6.99
C SER A 82 5.28 -1.62 -6.05
N PRO A 83 5.34 -1.14 -4.79
CA PRO A 83 4.15 -1.04 -3.96
C PRO A 83 3.05 -0.25 -4.67
N ASN A 84 1.79 -0.57 -4.40
CA ASN A 84 0.68 0.19 -4.93
C ASN A 84 0.74 1.64 -4.42
N LYS A 85 0.95 2.59 -5.34
CA LYS A 85 1.04 4.01 -5.02
C LYS A 85 -0.34 4.64 -4.83
N THR A 86 -1.38 4.05 -5.39
CA THR A 86 -2.75 4.52 -5.24
C THR A 86 -3.41 3.79 -4.06
N LYS A 87 -3.97 4.56 -3.13
CA LYS A 87 -4.75 3.98 -2.03
C LYS A 87 -6.06 3.45 -2.63
N ILE A 88 -6.25 2.13 -2.59
CA ILE A 88 -7.53 1.51 -2.92
C ILE A 88 -8.51 1.92 -1.82
N ARG A 89 -9.41 2.86 -2.13
CA ARG A 89 -10.51 3.25 -1.24
C ARG A 89 -11.77 2.60 -1.80
N PRO A 90 -12.52 1.80 -1.01
CA PRO A 90 -13.82 1.32 -1.46
C PRO A 90 -14.71 2.54 -1.71
N LYS A 91 -15.26 2.66 -2.91
CA LYS A 91 -16.21 3.71 -3.26
C LYS A 91 -17.59 3.33 -2.75
N VAL A 92 -18.46 4.31 -2.54
CA VAL A 92 -19.88 4.07 -2.18
C VAL A 92 -20.58 3.28 -3.29
N THR A 93 -20.20 3.52 -4.53
CA THR A 93 -20.68 2.79 -5.73
C THR A 93 -20.30 1.32 -5.73
N ASP A 94 -19.27 0.90 -4.98
CA ASP A 94 -18.88 -0.51 -4.92
C ASP A 94 -19.82 -1.30 -3.98
N LYS A 95 -20.62 -0.61 -3.15
CA LYS A 95 -21.50 -1.22 -2.14
C LYS A 95 -22.95 -1.31 -2.56
N VAL A 96 -23.38 -0.49 -3.52
CA VAL A 96 -24.78 -0.36 -3.94
C VAL A 96 -24.80 -0.55 -5.45
N ASP A 97 -25.56 -1.52 -5.91
CA ASP A 97 -25.68 -1.81 -7.34
C ASP A 97 -26.28 -0.63 -8.11
N GLU A 98 -26.04 -0.55 -9.42
CA GLU A 98 -26.53 0.56 -10.24
C GLU A 98 -28.07 0.62 -10.25
N PHE A 99 -28.73 -0.53 -10.23
CA PHE A 99 -30.19 -0.64 -10.12
C PHE A 99 -30.71 -0.01 -8.82
N ASP A 100 -30.10 -0.36 -7.69
CA ASP A 100 -30.46 0.18 -6.38
C ASP A 100 -30.20 1.69 -6.32
N GLN A 101 -29.10 2.17 -6.91
CA GLN A 101 -28.81 3.61 -7.01
C GLN A 101 -29.88 4.35 -7.82
N ASN A 102 -30.39 3.74 -8.88
CA ASN A 102 -31.46 4.32 -9.68
C ASN A 102 -32.79 4.35 -8.91
N ALA A 103 -33.12 3.28 -8.20
CA ALA A 103 -34.33 3.23 -7.37
C ALA A 103 -34.29 4.26 -6.21
N ILE A 104 -33.15 4.42 -5.53
CA ILE A 104 -32.96 5.47 -4.52
C ILE A 104 -33.12 6.87 -5.16
N ARG A 105 -32.56 7.09 -6.35
CA ARG A 105 -32.77 8.36 -7.09
C ARG A 105 -34.24 8.61 -7.38
N GLN A 106 -35.00 7.59 -7.80
CA GLN A 106 -36.44 7.72 -8.03
C GLN A 106 -37.19 8.12 -6.75
N LYS A 107 -36.87 7.51 -5.60
CA LYS A 107 -37.45 7.90 -4.30
C LYS A 107 -37.16 9.36 -3.98
N VAL A 108 -35.92 9.82 -4.19
CA VAL A 108 -35.55 11.23 -4.02
C VAL A 108 -36.35 12.13 -4.97
N HIS A 109 -36.53 11.74 -6.23
CA HIS A 109 -37.34 12.47 -7.20
C HIS A 109 -38.82 12.54 -6.82
N GLN A 110 -39.39 11.48 -6.21
CA GLN A 110 -40.76 11.50 -5.72
C GLN A 110 -40.99 12.59 -4.66
N PHE A 111 -40.02 12.83 -3.77
CA PHE A 111 -40.12 13.94 -2.81
C PHE A 111 -40.21 15.30 -3.52
N TRP A 112 -39.39 15.52 -4.55
CA TRP A 112 -39.44 16.75 -5.34
C TRP A 112 -40.75 16.90 -6.09
N HIS A 113 -41.26 15.82 -6.70
CA HIS A 113 -42.56 15.81 -7.38
C HIS A 113 -43.71 16.18 -6.42
N ASN A 114 -43.61 15.76 -5.16
CA ASN A 114 -44.59 16.08 -4.12
C ASN A 114 -44.34 17.43 -3.44
N HIS A 115 -43.42 18.26 -3.97
CA HIS A 115 -42.99 19.54 -3.42
C HIS A 115 -42.51 19.47 -1.95
N GLN A 116 -41.93 18.34 -1.55
CA GLN A 116 -41.35 18.13 -0.22
C GLN A 116 -39.83 18.19 -0.28
N ILE A 117 -39.20 18.87 0.68
CA ILE A 117 -37.73 18.89 0.79
C ILE A 117 -37.25 17.50 1.23
N PRO A 118 -36.41 16.81 0.42
CA PRO A 118 -35.86 15.52 0.77
C PRO A 118 -34.73 15.72 1.81
N THR A 119 -35.01 15.40 3.07
CA THR A 119 -33.99 15.37 4.12
C THR A 119 -33.43 13.95 4.27
N LEU A 120 -32.19 13.81 4.77
CA LEU A 120 -31.55 12.51 4.97
C LEU A 120 -32.41 11.55 5.80
N ASN A 121 -33.10 12.07 6.83
CA ASN A 121 -34.00 11.28 7.65
C ASN A 121 -35.21 10.75 6.87
N LYS A 122 -35.83 11.58 6.03
CA LYS A 122 -36.97 11.19 5.19
C LYS A 122 -36.55 10.17 4.13
N ILE A 123 -35.44 10.43 3.45
CA ILE A 123 -34.89 9.52 2.43
C ILE A 123 -34.54 8.17 3.06
N SER A 124 -33.81 8.17 4.18
CA SER A 124 -33.43 6.93 4.85
C SER A 124 -34.65 6.13 5.32
N THR A 125 -35.73 6.78 5.74
CA THR A 125 -36.97 6.10 6.14
C THR A 125 -37.66 5.49 4.92
N ALA A 126 -37.89 6.28 3.87
CA ALA A 126 -38.57 5.83 2.66
C ALA A 126 -37.81 4.75 1.87
N VAL A 127 -36.48 4.73 1.96
CA VAL A 127 -35.64 3.67 1.36
C VAL A 127 -35.68 2.40 2.23
N ASN A 128 -35.70 2.53 3.55
CA ASN A 128 -35.77 1.38 4.46
C ASN A 128 -37.17 0.74 4.55
N GLU A 129 -38.22 1.46 4.17
CA GLU A 129 -39.59 0.93 4.02
C GLU A 129 -39.76 0.08 2.76
N ASP A 130 -38.84 0.19 1.80
CA ASP A 130 -38.89 -0.57 0.55
C ASP A 130 -38.07 -1.86 0.68
N ASP A 131 -38.75 -3.00 0.82
CA ASP A 131 -38.12 -4.32 0.97
C ASP A 131 -37.26 -4.72 -0.25
N SER A 132 -37.43 -4.05 -1.40
CA SER A 132 -36.63 -4.29 -2.61
C SER A 132 -35.27 -3.59 -2.59
N LEU A 133 -35.01 -2.70 -1.62
CA LEU A 133 -33.79 -1.90 -1.54
C LEU A 133 -32.89 -2.30 -0.36
N PRO A 134 -31.56 -2.10 -0.48
CA PRO A 134 -30.65 -2.38 0.61
C PRO A 134 -30.94 -1.48 1.81
N ARG A 135 -31.10 -2.09 2.99
CA ARG A 135 -31.36 -1.36 4.23
C ARG A 135 -30.13 -0.57 4.68
N PHE A 136 -30.30 0.73 4.88
CA PHE A 136 -29.26 1.62 5.36
C PHE A 136 -29.41 1.89 6.86
N GLN A 137 -28.34 1.64 7.62
CA GLN A 137 -28.27 2.05 9.02
C GLN A 137 -27.82 3.51 9.09
N LYS A 138 -28.49 4.30 9.94
CA LYS A 138 -28.00 5.62 10.30
C LYS A 138 -26.75 5.44 11.16
N CYS A 139 -25.61 5.96 10.70
CA CYS A 139 -24.44 6.08 11.55
C CYS A 139 -24.76 7.11 12.63
N HIS A 140 -24.87 6.69 13.89
CA HIS A 140 -24.95 7.60 15.02
C HIS A 140 -23.55 8.16 15.27
N CYS A 141 -23.28 9.35 14.77
CA CYS A 141 -22.09 10.10 15.18
C CYS A 141 -22.42 10.75 16.53
N THR A 142 -21.87 10.21 17.62
CA THR A 142 -21.72 10.96 18.86
C THR A 142 -20.66 12.03 18.62
N GLU A 143 -21.02 13.30 18.79
CA GLU A 143 -20.10 14.43 18.72
C GLU A 143 -18.96 14.22 19.74
N PHE A 144 -17.72 14.48 19.31
CA PHE A 144 -16.50 14.44 20.13
C PHE A 144 -16.28 15.77 20.84
#